data_AF-A0A1Y5ENN0-F1
#
_entry.id   AF-A0A1Y5ENN0-F1
#
_cell.length_a   1.000
_cell.length_b   1.000
_cell.length_c   1.000
_cell.angle_alpha   90.00
_cell.angle_beta   90.00
_cell.angle_gamma   90.00
#
_symmetry.space_group_name_H-M   'P 1'
#
loop_
_entity.id
_entity.type
_entity.pdbx_description
1 polymer ?
#
loop_
_entity_poly.entity_id
_entity_poly.type
_entity_poly.pdbx_seq_one_letter_code
_entity_poly.pdbx_strand_id
1 'polypeptide(L)' 'MMINNAISRWYSHSDAKFKTRVREMYKSSPLQKKGQCIQSSKYPAMGITIDYLIEKDSIKEVIHGGSVSGCTN' A
#
# COMPACT_ATOMS: atom_id res chain seq x y z
N MET A 1 -4.63 -7.45 3.74
CA MET A 1 -3.94 -8.44 4.60
C MET A 1 -3.71 -7.83 5.98
N MET A 2 -3.51 -8.63 7.03
CA MET A 2 -3.22 -8.08 8.37
C MET A 2 -1.98 -7.17 8.36
N ILE A 3 -0.95 -7.54 7.58
CA ILE A 3 0.28 -6.74 7.42
C ILE A 3 0.02 -5.35 6.81
N ASN A 4 -0.91 -5.22 5.85
CA ASN A 4 -1.24 -3.93 5.23
C ASN A 4 -1.88 -2.96 6.22
N ASN A 5 -2.70 -3.49 7.15
CA ASN A 5 -3.25 -2.69 8.24
C ASN A 5 -2.14 -2.19 9.17
N ALA A 6 -1.17 -3.03 9.51
CA ALA A 6 -0.04 -2.64 10.34
C ALA A 6 0.80 -1.55 9.65
N ILE A 7 1.17 -1.75 8.39
CA ILE A 7 1.95 -0.78 7.59
C ILE A 7 1.21 0.55 7.47
N SER A 8 -0.10 0.53 7.19
CA SER A 8 -0.88 1.77 6.99
C SER A 8 -0.85 2.72 8.19
N ARG A 9 -0.69 2.17 9.41
CA ARG A 9 -0.60 2.96 10.64
C ARG A 9 0.74 3.68 10.81
N TRP A 10 1.78 3.28 10.07
CA TRP A 10 3.07 4.00 10.10
C TRP A 10 3.03 5.29 9.27
N TYR A 11 2.12 5.37 8.30
CA TYR A 11 2.02 6.51 7.37
C TYR A 11 0.95 7.52 7.78
N SER A 12 -0.04 7.11 8.57
CA SER A 12 -1.06 8.03 9.06
C SER A 12 -1.85 7.45 10.23
N HIS A 13 -2.71 8.30 10.79
CA HIS A 13 -3.69 7.91 11.78
C HIS A 13 -4.77 7.00 11.17
N SER A 14 -5.51 6.32 12.03
CA SER A 14 -6.57 5.37 11.62
C SER A 14 -7.70 6.03 10.81
N ASP A 15 -7.88 7.34 10.93
CA ASP A 15 -8.89 8.12 10.22
C ASP A 15 -8.56 8.33 8.73
N ALA A 16 -7.32 8.09 8.30
CA ALA A 16 -6.91 8.16 6.90
C ALA A 16 -7.55 7.06 6.02
N LYS A 17 -8.21 6.05 6.61
CA LYS A 17 -9.04 5.05 5.91
C LYS A 17 -8.37 4.44 4.66
N PHE A 18 -7.20 3.84 4.84
CA PHE A 18 -6.50 3.13 3.77
C PHE A 18 -7.22 1.86 3.33
N LYS A 19 -7.24 1.59 2.02
CA LYS A 19 -7.82 0.40 1.39
C LYS A 19 -6.88 -0.81 1.47
N THR A 20 -6.79 -1.44 2.63
CA THR A 20 -5.75 -2.43 2.95
C THR A 20 -6.05 -3.86 2.50
N ARG A 21 -7.20 -4.13 1.86
CA ARG A 21 -7.48 -5.45 1.27
C ARG A 21 -6.84 -5.57 -0.11
N VAL A 22 -6.28 -6.73 -0.43
CA VAL A 22 -5.55 -6.97 -1.69
C VAL A 22 -6.39 -6.62 -2.93
N ARG A 23 -7.68 -6.98 -2.91
CA ARG A 23 -8.63 -6.67 -4.00
C ARG A 23 -8.94 -5.19 -4.19
N GLU A 24 -8.61 -4.35 -3.21
CA GLU A 24 -8.87 -2.91 -3.21
C GLU A 24 -7.60 -2.11 -3.56
N MET A 25 -6.46 -2.79 -3.71
CA MET A 25 -5.18 -2.19 -4.03
C MET A 25 -5.07 -1.89 -5.51
N TYR A 26 -4.40 -0.79 -5.81
CA TYR A 26 -4.13 -0.32 -7.16
C TYR A 26 -2.85 -0.94 -7.70
N LYS A 27 -2.68 -0.95 -9.02
CA LYS A 27 -1.51 -1.57 -9.65
C LYS A 27 -0.22 -0.81 -9.38
N SER A 28 -0.27 0.51 -9.22
CA SER A 28 0.93 1.33 -9.03
C SER A 28 0.63 2.72 -8.44
N SER A 29 1.63 3.59 -8.39
CA SER A 29 1.54 5.04 -8.27
C SER A 29 2.51 5.69 -9.27
N PRO A 30 2.47 7.00 -9.48
CA PRO A 30 3.49 7.67 -10.29
C PRO A 30 4.91 7.38 -9.78
N LEU A 31 5.81 7.10 -10.72
CA LEU A 31 7.23 6.75 -10.51
C LEU A 31 7.49 5.42 -9.77
N GLN A 32 6.45 4.67 -9.37
CA GLN A 32 6.61 3.35 -8.79
C GLN A 32 6.98 2.33 -9.89
N LYS A 33 8.09 1.60 -9.67
CA LYS A 33 8.61 0.61 -10.63
C LYS A 33 8.03 -0.79 -10.45
N LYS A 34 7.69 -1.17 -9.21
CA LYS A 34 7.26 -2.52 -8.84
C LYS A 34 6.33 -2.50 -7.63
N GLY A 35 5.51 -3.53 -7.49
CA GLY A 35 4.59 -3.73 -6.37
C GLY A 35 3.19 -3.23 -6.71
N GLN A 36 2.44 -2.88 -5.66
CA GLN A 36 1.09 -2.35 -5.71
C GLN A 36 1.00 -1.07 -4.87
N CYS A 37 -0.16 -0.42 -4.87
CA CYS A 37 -0.38 0.80 -4.10
C CYS A 37 -1.68 0.75 -3.28
N ILE A 38 -1.58 1.12 -2.00
CA ILE A 38 -2.68 1.23 -1.05
C ILE A 38 -3.16 2.68 -1.02
N GLN A 39 -4.39 2.93 -1.46
CA GLN A 39 -4.97 4.27 -1.54
C GLN A 39 -5.65 4.67 -0.23
N SER A 40 -5.45 5.90 0.23
CA SER A 40 -6.30 6.51 1.27
C SER A 40 -7.67 6.86 0.69
N SER A 41 -8.74 6.48 1.38
CA SER A 41 -10.10 6.86 0.99
C SER A 41 -10.48 8.27 1.44
N LYS A 42 -9.73 8.84 2.40
CA LYS A 42 -9.96 10.20 2.92
C LYS A 42 -9.12 11.25 2.22
N TYR A 43 -7.87 10.91 1.89
CA TYR A 43 -6.89 11.82 1.30
C TYR A 43 -6.46 11.28 -0.08
N PRO A 44 -7.09 11.75 -1.19
CA PRO A 44 -6.83 11.21 -2.53
C PRO A 44 -5.37 11.30 -2.98
N ALA A 45 -4.63 12.31 -2.51
CA ALA A 45 -3.22 12.50 -2.82
C ALA A 45 -2.27 11.54 -2.06
N MET A 46 -2.77 10.79 -1.08
CA MET A 46 -1.96 9.89 -0.26
C MET A 46 -2.12 8.43 -0.69
N GLY A 47 -1.00 7.78 -0.93
CA GLY A 47 -0.90 6.34 -1.12
C GLY A 47 0.32 5.76 -0.42
N ILE A 48 0.32 4.44 -0.31
CA ILE A 48 1.45 3.67 0.22
C ILE A 48 1.83 2.64 -0.84
N THR A 49 3.04 2.73 -1.37
CA THR A 49 3.60 1.73 -2.27
C THR A 49 4.00 0.51 -1.46
N ILE A 50 3.78 -0.69 -1.98
CA ILE A 50 4.06 -1.93 -1.28
C ILE A 50 4.43 -3.06 -2.25
N ASP A 51 5.49 -3.80 -1.94
CA ASP A 51 5.92 -4.98 -2.68
C ASP A 51 6.14 -6.13 -1.67
N TYR A 52 5.67 -7.33 -2.02
CA TYR A 52 5.77 -8.51 -1.16
C TYR A 52 6.75 -9.50 -1.79
N LEU A 53 7.75 -9.91 -1.01
CA LEU A 53 8.55 -11.08 -1.35
C LEU A 53 7.88 -12.32 -0.73
N ILE A 54 7.34 -13.18 -1.58
CA ILE A 54 6.68 -14.42 -1.15
C ILE A 54 7.62 -15.59 -1.43
N GLU A 55 7.87 -16.41 -0.40
CA GLU A 55 8.63 -17.66 -0.49
C GLU A 55 7.81 -18.78 0.15
N LYS A 56 7.57 -19.89 -0.57
CA LYS A 56 6.78 -21.04 -0.09
C LYS A 56 5.43 -20.62 0.51
N ASP A 57 4.67 -19.81 -0.24
CA ASP A 57 3.36 -19.26 0.15
C ASP A 57 3.35 -18.38 1.41
N SER A 58 4.53 -18.02 1.93
CA SER A 58 4.70 -17.17 3.10
C SER A 58 5.31 -15.84 2.70
N ILE A 59 4.84 -14.76 3.32
CA ILE A 59 5.46 -13.44 3.15
C ILE A 59 6.77 -13.46 3.93
N LYS A 60 7.89 -13.34 3.21
CA LYS A 60 9.22 -13.24 3.80
C LYS A 60 9.60 -11.81 4.11
N GLU A 61 9.27 -10.92 3.19
CA GLU A 61 9.63 -9.51 3.27
C GLU A 61 8.51 -8.64 2.68
N VAL A 62 8.36 -7.45 3.25
CA VAL A 62 7.48 -6.42 2.71
C VAL A 62 8.27 -5.12 2.60
N ILE A 63 8.41 -4.63 1.37
CA ILE A 63 9.03 -3.34 1.08
C ILE A 63 7.89 -2.35 0.91
N HIS A 64 7.90 -1.24 1.65
CA HIS A 64 6.84 -0.25 1.57
C HIS A 64 7.39 1.18 1.63
N GLY A 65 6.65 2.12 1.03
CA GLY A 65 7.03 3.53 0.92
C GLY A 65 5.81 4.43 0.86
N GLY A 66 6.01 5.72 1.15
CA GLY A 66 5.00 6.73 0.81
C GLY A 66 4.99 6.91 -0.71
N SER A 67 3.82 6.97 -1.32
CA SER A 67 3.72 7.29 -2.74
C SER A 67 3.97 8.77 -2.99
N VAL A 68 4.46 9.09 -4.20
CA VAL A 68 4.68 10.49 -4.63
C VAL A 68 3.35 11.23 -4.80
N SER A 69 2.29 10.51 -5.19
CA SER A 69 0.92 11.00 -5.27
C SER A 69 -0.07 9.84 -5.13
N GLY A 70 -1.37 10.07 -5.34
CA GLY A 70 -2.39 9.02 -5.30
C GLY A 70 -2.07 7.82 -6.20
N CYS A 71 -2.61 6.66 -5.83
CA CYS A 71 -2.42 5.42 -6.56
C CYS A 71 -3.10 5.44 -7.94
N THR A 72 -2.55 4.67 -8.88
CA THR A 72 -3.00 4.55 -10.28
C THR A 72 -3.19 3.08 -10.68
N ASN A 73 -4.11 2.83 -11.62
CA ASN A 73 -4.41 1.50 -12.16
C ASN A 73 -3.48 1.04 -13.27
#